data_AF-A0A3C0AAN6-F1
#
_entry.id   AF-A0A3C0AAN6-F1
#
_cell.length_a   1.000
_cell.length_b   1.000
_cell.length_c   1.000
_cell.angle_alpha   90.00
_cell.angle_beta   90.00
_cell.angle_gamma   90.00
#
_symmetry.space_group_name_H-M   'P 1'
#
loop_
_entity.id
_entity.type
_entity.pdbx_description
1 polymer ?
#
loop_
_entity_poly.entity_id
_entity_poly.type
_entity_poly.pdbx_seq_one_letter_code
_entity_poly.pdbx_strand_id
1 'polypeptide(L)'
;MARNMEGDCTEHAMLLAAMLRAQNLPARVAVGLVYIPSRKSFGGHMWTEVFLDNRRIPLDATLGKGGIGAGHIKLGDSSLAEKAPAPLALFLPVIQSVGKLSIEVRDSRPRAE
;
A
#
# COMPACT_ATOMS: atom_id res chain seq x y z
N MET A 1 4.51 16.75 2.16
CA MET A 1 3.77 16.02 3.22
C MET A 1 3.92 16.52 4.65
N ALA A 2 4.95 16.16 5.45
CA ALA A 2 4.89 16.33 6.92
C ALA A 2 4.62 17.75 7.45
N ARG A 3 5.05 18.80 6.72
CA ARG A 3 4.83 20.21 7.09
C ARG A 3 3.49 20.76 6.61
N ASN A 4 3.06 20.34 5.42
CA ASN A 4 1.91 20.92 4.71
C ASN A 4 0.67 20.02 4.82
N MET A 5 0.80 18.82 5.41
CA MET A 5 -0.25 17.79 5.51
C MET A 5 -0.84 17.36 4.16
N GLU A 6 -0.04 17.45 3.10
CA GLU A 6 -0.46 17.14 1.73
C GLU A 6 0.53 16.18 1.05
N GLY A 7 -0.02 15.26 0.26
CA GLY A 7 0.76 14.37 -0.59
C GLY A 7 -0.07 13.28 -1.24
N ASP A 8 0.57 12.48 -2.09
CA ASP A 8 -0.08 11.31 -2.70
C ASP A 8 0.11 10.02 -1.87
N CYS A 9 -0.36 8.88 -2.39
CA CYS A 9 -0.24 7.60 -1.71
C CYS A 9 1.21 7.21 -1.40
N THR A 10 2.16 7.64 -2.23
CA THR A 10 3.57 7.29 -2.06
C THR A 10 4.16 8.04 -0.88
N GLU A 11 3.90 9.33 -0.79
CA GLU A 11 4.37 10.17 0.31
C GLU A 11 3.75 9.75 1.63
N HIS A 12 2.44 9.43 1.64
CA HIS A 12 1.74 8.95 2.83
C HIS A 12 2.31 7.64 3.36
N ALA A 13 2.54 6.67 2.48
CA ALA A 13 3.11 5.38 2.88
C ALA A 13 4.56 5.51 3.34
N MET A 14 5.37 6.36 2.70
CA MET A 14 6.75 6.63 3.11
C MET A 14 6.81 7.33 4.47
N LEU A 15 5.98 8.35 4.70
CA LEU A 15 5.95 9.07 5.97
C LEU A 15 5.54 8.14 7.12
N LEU A 16 4.48 7.34 6.94
CA LEU A 16 4.05 6.39 7.97
C LEU A 16 5.15 5.35 8.25
N ALA A 17 5.80 4.80 7.22
CA ALA A 17 6.90 3.86 7.40
C ALA A 17 8.08 4.49 8.18
N ALA A 18 8.41 5.74 7.89
CA ALA A 18 9.45 6.48 8.61
C ALA A 18 9.09 6.72 10.07
N MET A 19 7.85 7.15 10.35
CA MET A 19 7.36 7.37 11.72
C MET A 19 7.38 6.08 12.56
N LEU A 20 6.97 4.95 11.99
CA LEU A 20 7.01 3.65 12.67
C LEU A 20 8.45 3.23 12.99
N ARG A 21 9.38 3.41 12.03
CA ARG A 21 10.80 3.11 12.24
C ARG A 21 11.44 4.01 13.30
N ALA A 22 11.03 5.27 13.39
CA ALA A 22 11.46 6.17 14.46
C ALA A 22 11.03 5.69 15.86
N GLN A 23 9.99 4.84 15.93
CA GLN A 23 9.54 4.16 17.15
C GLN A 23 10.12 2.74 17.29
N ASN A 24 11.18 2.41 16.54
CA ASN A 24 11.82 1.08 16.51
C ASN A 24 10.91 -0.05 16.02
N LEU A 25 9.83 0.26 15.29
CA LEU A 25 8.98 -0.74 14.67
C LEU A 25 9.47 -1.06 13.25
N PRO A 26 9.78 -2.32 12.92
CA PRO A 26 10.20 -2.68 11.57
C PRO A 26 9.05 -2.43 10.57
N ALA A 27 9.20 -1.44 9.71
CA ALA A 27 8.21 -1.09 8.70
C ALA A 27 8.81 -1.08 7.29
N ARG A 28 7.97 -1.24 6.27
CA ARG A 28 8.32 -1.17 4.84
C ARG A 28 7.14 -0.66 4.01
N VAL A 29 7.41 -0.26 2.78
CA VAL A 29 6.33 0.09 1.84
C VAL A 29 5.95 -1.12 1.00
N ALA A 30 4.69 -1.20 0.62
CA ALA A 30 4.14 -2.18 -0.30
C ALA A 30 3.43 -1.45 -1.43
N VAL A 31 3.56 -1.96 -2.65
CA VAL A 31 2.85 -1.46 -3.83
C VAL A 31 1.99 -2.55 -4.43
N GLY A 32 0.92 -2.13 -5.08
CA GLY A 32 0.01 -3.04 -5.72
C GLY A 32 -1.23 -2.34 -6.22
N LEU A 33 -2.37 -3.02 -6.09
CA LEU A 33 -3.65 -2.56 -6.58
C LEU A 33 -4.64 -2.43 -5.44
N VAL A 34 -5.44 -1.37 -5.44
CA VAL A 34 -6.54 -1.16 -4.49
C VAL A 34 -7.85 -0.98 -5.24
N TYR A 35 -8.91 -1.63 -4.76
CA TYR A 35 -10.25 -1.45 -5.29
C TYR A 35 -10.77 -0.03 -5.01
N ILE A 36 -11.22 0.65 -6.05
CA ILE A 36 -11.81 1.99 -6.01
C ILE A 36 -13.31 1.88 -6.28
N PRO A 37 -14.17 1.92 -5.24
CA PRO A 37 -15.61 1.68 -5.40
C PRO A 37 -16.29 2.60 -6.40
N SER A 38 -15.91 3.88 -6.43
CA SER A 38 -16.49 4.89 -7.33
C SER A 38 -16.22 4.60 -8.81
N ARG A 39 -15.15 3.87 -9.12
CA ARG A 39 -14.77 3.49 -10.49
C ARG A 39 -15.04 2.02 -10.80
N LYS A 40 -15.49 1.25 -9.79
CA LYS A 40 -15.65 -0.21 -9.85
C LYS A 40 -14.43 -0.92 -10.46
N SER A 41 -13.23 -0.42 -10.16
CA SER A 41 -11.98 -0.88 -10.77
C SER A 41 -10.85 -0.86 -9.77
N PHE A 42 -9.75 -1.53 -10.11
CA PHE A 42 -8.52 -1.51 -9.33
C PHE A 42 -7.57 -0.44 -9.85
N GLY A 43 -7.00 0.35 -8.94
CA GLY A 43 -5.99 1.36 -9.24
C GLY A 43 -4.66 1.04 -8.56
N GLY A 44 -3.56 1.48 -9.17
CA GLY A 44 -2.24 1.40 -8.55
C GLY A 44 -2.20 2.18 -7.23
N HIS A 45 -1.59 1.59 -6.21
CA HIS A 45 -1.53 2.19 -4.87
C HIS A 45 -0.28 1.75 -4.10
N MET A 46 0.11 2.58 -3.13
CA MET A 46 1.21 2.30 -2.19
C MET A 46 0.71 2.46 -0.75
N TRP A 47 1.11 1.53 0.13
CA TRP A 47 0.77 1.54 1.55
C TRP A 47 1.94 1.06 2.41
N THR A 48 1.77 1.05 3.73
CA THR A 48 2.81 0.67 4.70
C THR A 48 2.52 -0.72 5.29
N GLU A 49 3.52 -1.55 5.46
CA GLU A 49 3.45 -2.78 6.26
C GLU A 49 4.37 -2.65 7.48
N VAL A 50 3.85 -2.90 8.68
CA VAL A 50 4.62 -2.94 9.92
C VAL A 50 4.69 -4.38 10.45
N PHE A 51 5.83 -4.78 11.00
CA PHE A 51 5.99 -6.07 11.66
C PHE A 51 5.72 -5.92 13.17
N LEU A 52 4.63 -6.52 13.63
CA LEU A 52 4.14 -6.49 15.02
C LEU A 52 3.57 -7.85 15.35
N ASP A 53 3.74 -8.34 16.58
CA ASP A 53 3.20 -9.62 17.06
C ASP A 53 3.48 -10.81 16.12
N ASN A 54 4.73 -10.87 15.63
CA ASN A 54 5.19 -11.91 14.69
C ASN A 54 4.42 -11.99 13.36
N ARG A 55 3.78 -10.89 12.94
CA ARG A 55 3.05 -10.79 11.68
C ARG A 55 3.28 -9.44 11.00
N ARG A 56 3.05 -9.40 9.68
CA ARG A 56 3.00 -8.13 8.94
C ARG A 56 1.59 -7.59 8.96
N ILE A 57 1.42 -6.44 9.59
CA ILE A 57 0.17 -5.69 9.67
C ILE A 57 0.22 -4.59 8.61
N PRO A 58 -0.65 -4.64 7.61
CA PRO A 58 -0.73 -3.61 6.59
C PRO A 58 -1.61 -2.43 7.03
N LEU A 59 -1.14 -1.21 6.75
CA LEU A 59 -1.72 0.06 7.15
C LEU A 59 -1.75 1.02 5.96
N ASP A 60 -2.88 1.70 5.73
CA ASP A 60 -3.05 2.64 4.63
C ASP A 60 -3.36 4.05 5.16
N ALA A 61 -2.31 4.86 5.26
CA ALA A 61 -2.39 6.25 5.69
C ALA A 61 -3.13 7.16 4.69
N THR A 62 -3.29 6.73 3.44
CA THR A 62 -4.04 7.49 2.42
C THR A 62 -5.54 7.39 2.67
N LEU A 63 -6.02 6.21 3.09
CA LEU A 63 -7.43 5.97 3.38
C LEU A 63 -7.80 6.25 4.84
N GLY A 64 -6.83 6.16 5.77
CA GLY A 64 -7.02 6.54 7.17
C GLY A 64 -7.97 5.66 7.98
N LYS A 65 -8.26 4.43 7.54
CA LYS A 65 -9.26 3.53 8.16
C LYS A 65 -8.70 2.59 9.24
N GLY A 66 -7.46 2.78 9.69
CA GLY A 66 -6.83 1.97 10.74
C GLY A 66 -6.39 0.55 10.33
N GLY A 67 -6.66 0.13 9.09
CA GLY A 67 -6.23 -1.15 8.53
C GLY A 67 -6.61 -1.27 7.05
N ILE A 68 -6.23 -2.37 6.41
CA ILE A 68 -6.63 -2.70 5.04
C ILE A 68 -7.47 -3.97 4.98
N GLY A 69 -8.32 -4.07 3.95
CA GLY A 69 -9.11 -5.25 3.67
C GLY A 69 -8.60 -6.03 2.46
N ALA A 70 -9.37 -7.04 2.03
CA ALA A 70 -9.07 -7.86 0.85
C ALA A 70 -9.00 -7.08 -0.48
N GLY A 71 -9.41 -5.81 -0.48
CA GLY A 71 -9.32 -4.92 -1.64
C GLY A 71 -7.89 -4.47 -1.99
N HIS A 72 -6.90 -4.75 -1.15
CA HIS A 72 -5.48 -4.44 -1.39
C HIS A 72 -4.73 -5.69 -1.87
N ILE A 73 -4.35 -5.70 -3.15
CA ILE A 73 -3.63 -6.79 -3.79
C ILE A 73 -2.17 -6.37 -3.94
N LYS A 74 -1.27 -7.00 -3.18
CA LYS A 74 0.16 -6.69 -3.22
C LYS A 74 0.85 -7.28 -4.44
N LEU A 75 1.69 -6.48 -5.09
CA LEU A 75 2.54 -6.89 -6.21
C LEU A 75 4.04 -6.70 -5.92
N GLY A 76 4.40 -5.87 -4.94
CA GLY A 76 5.79 -5.66 -4.54
C GLY A 76 5.90 -4.99 -3.17
N ASP A 77 7.09 -5.05 -2.59
CA ASP A 77 7.41 -4.34 -1.35
C ASP A 77 8.90 -4.00 -1.27
N SER A 78 9.25 -2.98 -0.48
CA SER A 78 10.64 -2.58 -0.27
C SER A 78 10.81 -1.86 1.07
N SER A 79 11.95 -2.07 1.72
CA SER A 79 12.36 -1.26 2.86
C SER A 79 12.84 0.14 2.44
N LEU A 80 13.13 0.37 1.16
CA LEU A 80 13.78 1.59 0.66
C LEU A 80 15.10 1.90 1.40
N ALA A 81 15.80 0.87 1.87
CA ALA A 81 17.15 1.01 2.42
C ALA A 81 18.13 1.41 1.30
N GLU A 82 19.29 1.98 1.65
CA GLU A 82 20.27 2.48 0.66
C GLU A 82 20.70 1.44 -0.39
N LYS A 83 20.75 0.16 -0.01
CA LYS A 83 21.11 -0.96 -0.89
C LYS A 83 19.92 -1.58 -1.62
N ALA A 84 18.72 -1.05 -1.44
CA ALA A 84 17.54 -1.54 -2.15
C ALA A 84 17.64 -1.19 -3.65
N PRO A 85 16.96 -1.94 -4.53
CA PRO A 85 16.79 -1.53 -5.91
C PRO A 85 16.26 -0.10 -6.01
N ALA A 86 16.58 0.59 -7.11
CA ALA A 86 16.09 1.95 -7.36
C ALA A 86 14.57 2.05 -7.12
N PRO A 87 14.05 3.13 -6.50
CA PRO A 87 12.63 3.24 -6.14
C PRO A 87 11.65 2.95 -7.28
N LEU A 88 12.02 3.26 -8.52
CA LEU A 88 11.23 2.93 -9.72
C LEU A 88 11.01 1.41 -9.89
N ALA A 89 11.99 0.58 -9.53
CA ALA A 89 11.92 -0.88 -9.63
C ALA A 89 10.80 -1.47 -8.75
N LEU A 90 10.41 -0.79 -7.68
CA LEU A 90 9.29 -1.20 -6.83
C LEU A 90 7.98 -1.27 -7.63
N PHE A 91 7.77 -0.35 -8.57
CA PHE A 91 6.53 -0.23 -9.35
C PHE A 91 6.51 -1.08 -10.62
N LEU A 92 7.63 -1.69 -11.02
CA LEU A 92 7.72 -2.52 -12.22
C LEU A 92 6.64 -3.62 -12.27
N PRO A 93 6.38 -4.40 -11.20
CA PRO A 93 5.31 -5.40 -11.19
C PRO A 93 3.91 -4.82 -11.46
N VAL A 94 3.63 -3.60 -10.96
CA VAL A 94 2.37 -2.90 -11.22
C VAL A 94 2.29 -2.53 -12.70
N ILE A 95 3.33 -1.92 -13.26
CA ILE A 95 3.39 -1.52 -14.67
C ILE A 95 3.26 -2.74 -15.59
N GLN A 96 3.95 -3.83 -15.27
CA GLN A 96 3.92 -5.07 -16.05
C GLN A 96 2.56 -5.78 -16.00
N SER A 97 1.75 -5.53 -14.96
CA SER A 97 0.39 -6.07 -14.86
C SER A 97 -0.62 -5.33 -15.75
N VAL A 98 -0.31 -4.08 -16.16
CA VAL A 98 -1.20 -3.28 -16.99
C VAL A 98 -1.44 -3.98 -18.33
N GLY A 99 -2.71 -4.21 -18.67
CA GLY A 99 -3.12 -4.90 -19.89
C GLY A 99 -2.90 -6.42 -19.89
N LYS A 100 -2.27 -6.99 -18.86
CA LYS A 100 -2.04 -8.45 -18.72
C LYS A 100 -2.89 -9.09 -17.63
N LEU A 101 -3.45 -8.28 -16.73
CA LEU A 101 -4.27 -8.72 -15.61
C LEU A 101 -5.72 -8.27 -15.81
N SER A 102 -6.67 -9.17 -15.58
CA SER A 102 -8.09 -8.86 -15.45
C SER A 102 -8.55 -9.22 -14.04
N ILE A 103 -9.22 -8.29 -13.36
CA ILE A 103 -9.80 -8.52 -12.04
C ILE A 103 -11.29 -8.31 -12.14
N GLU A 104 -12.04 -9.36 -11.83
CA GLU A 104 -13.51 -9.33 -11.79
C GLU A 104 -13.98 -9.43 -10.34
N VAL A 105 -14.81 -8.48 -9.91
CA VAL A 105 -15.47 -8.54 -8.61
C VAL A 105 -16.69 -9.44 -8.74
N ARG A 106 -16.62 -10.65 -8.17
CA ARG A 106 -17.71 -11.64 -8.21
C ARG A 106 -18.86 -11.31 -7.25
N ASP A 107 -18.53 -10.86 -6.05
CA ASP A 107 -19.48 -10.42 -5.02
C ASP A 107 -18.83 -9.33 -4.17
N SER A 108 -19.59 -8.32 -3.80
CA SER A 108 -19.15 -7.21 -2.94
C SER A 108 -20.23 -6.81 -1.93
N ARG A 109 -21.00 -7.78 -1.44
CA ARG A 109 -21.94 -7.56 -0.33
C ARG A 109 -21.20 -6.92 0.86
N PRO A 110 -21.67 -5.76 1.37
CA PRO A 110 -21.18 -5.25 2.64
C PRO A 110 -21.46 -6.30 3.71
N ARG A 111 -20.48 -6.55 4.59
CA ARG A 111 -20.70 -7.40 5.76
C ARG A 111 -21.82 -6.73 6.58
N ALA A 112 -22.93 -7.43 6.79
CA ALA A 112 -23.99 -6.95 7.67
C ALA A 112 -23.38 -6.67 9.06
N GLU A 113 -23.73 -5.51 9.62
CA GLU A 113 -23.39 -5.14 11.00
C GLU A 113 -24.00 -6.11 12.01
#